data_AF-A0A7X4JMI8-F1
#
_entry.id   AF-A0A7X4JMI8-F1
#
_cell.length_a   1.000
_cell.length_b   1.000
_cell.length_c   1.000
_cell.angle_alpha   90.00
_cell.angle_beta   90.00
_cell.angle_gamma   90.00
#
_symmetry.space_group_name_H-M   'P 1'
#
loop_
_entity.id
_entity.type
_entity.pdbx_description
1 polymer ?
#
loop_
_entity_poly.entity_id
_entity_poly.type
_entity_poly.pdbx_seq_one_letter_code
_entity_poly.pdbx_strand_id
1 'polypeptide(L)'
;MKATDTSILEFLEGAKQFVIPIYQRLYSWKKEQCQKLWDDVLRIGATSEDQSHFFGSIVYMEPEEPQNIGGVRQVLVVDGQQRLATLSLLLSAFCKTIKKKKTDVGTDPQTLSNM
;
A
#
# COMPACT_ATOMS: atom_id res chain seq x y z
N MET A 1 -11.94 8.52 17.19
CA MET A 1 -11.38 8.26 15.85
C MET A 1 -10.11 9.07 15.71
N LYS A 2 -8.96 8.43 15.42
CA LYS A 2 -7.66 9.12 15.27
C LYS A 2 -7.34 9.18 13.77
N ALA A 3 -7.03 10.36 13.26
CA ALA A 3 -6.55 10.56 11.89
C ALA A 3 -5.06 10.88 11.96
N THR A 4 -4.27 10.30 11.06
CA THR A 4 -2.82 10.52 10.99
C THR A 4 -2.39 10.41 9.55
N ASP A 5 -1.49 11.30 9.16
CA ASP A 5 -0.88 11.34 7.84
C ASP A 5 0.35 10.44 7.91
N THR A 6 0.51 9.52 6.96
CA THR A 6 1.63 8.57 6.93
C THR A 6 1.98 8.22 5.49
N SER A 7 3.24 7.89 5.25
CA SER A 7 3.67 7.39 3.94
C SER A 7 3.13 5.98 3.70
N ILE A 8 3.02 5.56 2.44
CA ILE A 8 2.57 4.21 2.13
C ILE A 8 3.54 3.14 2.68
N LEU A 9 4.84 3.42 2.64
CA LEU A 9 5.85 2.47 3.10
C LEU A 9 5.72 2.24 4.61
N GLU A 10 5.68 3.31 5.39
CA GLU A 10 5.46 3.25 6.84
C GLU A 10 4.12 2.57 7.19
N PHE A 11 3.06 2.86 6.42
CA PHE A 11 1.76 2.23 6.62
C PHE A 11 1.83 0.69 6.44
N LEU A 12 2.51 0.24 5.39
CA LEU A 12 2.68 -1.19 5.06
C LEU A 12 3.76 -1.90 5.90
N GLU A 13 4.64 -1.15 6.55
CA GLU A 13 5.78 -1.70 7.30
C GLU A 13 5.35 -2.56 8.49
N GLY A 14 6.17 -3.59 8.78
CA GLY A 14 6.00 -4.49 9.90
C GLY A 14 5.15 -5.72 9.59
N ALA A 15 5.06 -6.63 10.56
CA ALA A 15 4.25 -7.85 10.47
C ALA A 15 2.76 -7.52 10.67
N LYS A 16 2.13 -6.92 9.65
CA LYS A 16 0.70 -6.57 9.63
C LYS A 16 -0.06 -7.43 8.63
N GLN A 17 -1.27 -7.83 9.00
CA GLN A 17 -2.23 -8.46 8.12
C GLN A 17 -3.46 -7.55 7.98
N PHE A 18 -3.68 -7.00 6.79
CA PHE A 18 -4.88 -6.25 6.48
C PHE A 18 -6.04 -7.21 6.20
N VAL A 19 -7.08 -7.14 7.03
CA VAL A 19 -8.27 -8.01 6.97
C VAL A 19 -9.43 -7.19 6.40
N ILE A 20 -10.04 -7.70 5.32
CA ILE A 20 -11.27 -7.12 4.76
C ILE A 20 -12.46 -7.90 5.32
N PRO A 21 -13.34 -7.28 6.14
CA PRO A 21 -14.52 -7.97 6.67
C PRO A 21 -15.47 -8.45 5.57
N ILE A 22 -16.19 -9.55 5.82
CA ILE A 22 -17.08 -10.19 4.84
C ILE A 22 -18.24 -9.29 4.36
N TYR A 23 -18.65 -8.33 5.17
CA TYR A 23 -19.72 -7.38 4.83
C TYR A 23 -19.24 -6.22 3.94
N GLN A 24 -17.95 -6.15 3.60
CA GLN A 24 -17.42 -5.17 2.67
C GLN A 24 -17.74 -5.55 1.22
N ARG A 25 -17.80 -4.53 0.36
CA ARG A 25 -18.07 -4.73 -1.07
C ARG A 25 -16.96 -5.51 -1.76
N LEU A 26 -17.29 -6.24 -2.81
CA LEU A 26 -16.29 -6.83 -3.69
C LEU A 26 -15.46 -5.74 -4.39
N TYR A 27 -14.28 -6.14 -4.85
CA TYR A 27 -13.45 -5.26 -5.69
C TYR A 27 -14.21 -4.87 -6.96
N SER A 28 -14.30 -3.58 -7.23
CA SER A 28 -15.15 -3.03 -8.30
C SER A 28 -14.47 -1.93 -9.12
N TRP A 29 -13.19 -1.65 -8.85
CA TRP A 29 -12.38 -0.73 -9.64
C TRP A 29 -12.20 -1.31 -11.05
N LYS A 30 -12.57 -0.50 -12.03
CA LYS A 30 -12.40 -0.73 -13.44
C LYS A 30 -11.11 -0.04 -13.90
N LYS A 31 -10.82 -0.20 -15.20
CA LYS A 31 -9.60 0.29 -15.82
C LYS A 31 -9.39 1.79 -15.57
N GLU A 32 -10.46 2.58 -15.57
CA GLU A 32 -10.40 4.03 -15.40
C GLU A 32 -9.87 4.43 -14.02
N GLN A 33 -10.28 3.74 -12.94
CA GLN A 33 -9.74 4.02 -11.60
C GLN A 33 -8.29 3.55 -11.47
N CYS A 34 -7.98 2.37 -12.01
CA CYS A 34 -6.60 1.86 -12.01
C CYS A 34 -5.65 2.77 -12.78
N GLN A 35 -6.11 3.32 -13.91
CA GLN A 35 -5.32 4.23 -14.73
C GLN A 35 -5.02 5.53 -13.97
N LYS A 36 -6.00 6.10 -13.27
CA LYS A 36 -5.77 7.30 -12.45
C LYS A 36 -4.68 7.06 -11.39
N LEU A 37 -4.78 5.95 -10.65
CA LEU A 37 -3.76 5.59 -9.66
C LEU A 37 -2.37 5.47 -10.32
N TRP A 38 -2.31 4.84 -11.48
CA TRP A 38 -1.07 4.68 -12.24
C TRP A 38 -0.49 6.01 -12.70
N ASP A 39 -1.32 6.90 -13.24
CA ASP A 39 -0.91 8.22 -13.71
C ASP A 39 -0.42 9.10 -12.55
N ASP A 40 -1.02 8.98 -11.37
CA ASP A 40 -0.55 9.66 -10.15
C ASP A 40 0.84 9.14 -9.74
N VAL A 41 1.06 7.83 -9.73
CA VAL A 41 2.39 7.22 -9.45
C VAL A 41 3.45 7.70 -10.44
N LEU A 42 3.14 7.72 -11.74
CA LEU A 42 4.08 8.19 -12.77
C LEU A 42 4.42 9.67 -12.60
N ARG A 43 3.44 10.50 -12.27
CA ARG A 43 3.62 11.94 -12.08
C ARG A 43 4.55 12.24 -10.91
N ILE A 44 4.35 11.54 -9.78
CA ILE A 44 5.21 11.66 -8.61
C ILE A 44 6.63 11.23 -8.96
N GLY A 45 6.80 10.06 -9.58
CA GLY A 45 8.11 9.55 -9.95
C GLY A 45 8.85 10.34 -11.04
N ALA A 46 8.16 11.20 -11.79
CA ALA A 46 8.78 12.08 -12.79
C ALA A 46 9.28 13.42 -12.23
N THR A 47 8.93 13.74 -10.98
CA THR A 47 9.31 15.01 -10.33
C THR A 47 10.54 14.78 -9.46
N SER A 48 11.54 15.65 -9.54
CA SER A 48 12.79 15.56 -8.76
C SER A 48 12.71 16.22 -7.38
N GLU A 49 11.56 16.80 -7.04
CA GLU A 49 11.26 17.36 -5.73
C GLU A 49 10.52 16.31 -4.90
N ASP A 50 10.81 16.24 -3.60
CA ASP A 50 10.10 15.40 -2.63
C ASP A 50 8.67 15.90 -2.39
N GLN A 51 7.84 15.82 -3.42
CA GLN A 51 6.44 16.19 -3.36
C GLN A 51 5.63 15.00 -2.87
N SER A 52 5.15 15.10 -1.63
CA SER A 52 4.13 14.18 -1.13
C SER A 52 2.83 14.34 -1.93
N HIS A 53 2.21 13.22 -2.29
CA HIS A 53 0.91 13.21 -2.98
C HIS A 53 -0.14 12.50 -2.14
N PHE A 54 -1.25 13.19 -1.91
CA PHE A 54 -2.38 12.62 -1.20
C PHE A 54 -3.20 11.70 -2.13
N PHE A 55 -3.00 10.39 -2.01
CA PHE A 55 -3.75 9.39 -2.78
C PHE A 55 -5.04 8.90 -2.07
N GLY A 56 -5.44 9.59 -0.99
CA GLY A 56 -6.68 9.35 -0.24
C GLY A 56 -6.49 8.66 1.11
N SER A 57 -7.56 8.63 1.91
CA SER A 57 -7.55 8.05 3.27
C SER A 57 -7.83 6.55 3.30
N ILE A 58 -7.25 5.83 4.25
CA ILE A 58 -7.61 4.45 4.60
C ILE A 58 -8.17 4.48 6.02
N VAL A 59 -9.34 3.89 6.23
CA VAL A 59 -9.96 3.79 7.56
C VAL A 59 -9.86 2.35 8.02
N TYR A 60 -9.30 2.14 9.19
CA TYR A 60 -9.10 0.81 9.76
C TYR A 60 -9.29 0.81 11.27
N MET A 61 -9.49 -0.38 11.82
CA MET A 61 -9.53 -0.63 13.26
C MET A 61 -8.43 -1.62 13.63
N GLU A 62 -7.69 -1.27 14.67
CA GLU A 62 -6.71 -2.16 15.30
C GLU A 62 -7.38 -2.78 16.53
N PRO A 63 -7.36 -4.12 16.68
CA PRO A 63 -7.84 -4.76 17.90
C PRO A 63 -7.07 -4.24 19.12
N GLU A 64 -7.78 -3.99 20.23
CA GLU A 64 -7.16 -3.53 21.48
C GLU A 64 -6.21 -4.58 22.05
N GLU A 65 -6.58 -5.85 21.95
CA GLU A 65 -5.69 -6.97 22.19
C GLU A 65 -5.21 -7.56 20.87
N PRO A 66 -3.89 -7.72 20.68
CA PRO A 66 -3.38 -8.27 19.45
C PRO A 66 -3.83 -9.73 19.37
N GLN A 67 -4.82 -10.00 18.50
CA GLN A 67 -5.15 -11.35 18.07
C GLN A 67 -4.01 -11.88 17.20
N ASN A 68 -2.89 -12.16 17.88
CA ASN A 68 -1.65 -12.63 17.31
C ASN A 68 -1.81 -14.10 16.96
N ILE A 69 -2.42 -14.40 15.81
CA ILE A 69 -2.22 -15.73 15.22
C ILE A 69 -0.78 -15.73 14.69
N GLY A 70 0.15 -16.29 15.47
CA GLY A 70 1.56 -16.42 15.07
C GLY A 70 2.38 -15.12 15.08
N GLY A 71 2.01 -14.12 15.90
CA GLY A 71 2.76 -12.87 16.05
C GLY A 71 2.52 -11.81 14.96
N VAL A 72 1.55 -12.03 14.08
CA VAL A 72 1.15 -11.06 13.04
C VAL A 72 -0.03 -10.23 13.55
N ARG A 73 0.11 -8.90 13.47
CA ARG A 73 -0.92 -7.95 13.91
C ARG A 73 -2.02 -7.84 12.86
N GLN A 74 -3.27 -8.14 13.21
CA GLN A 74 -4.41 -7.97 12.32
C GLN A 74 -4.94 -6.53 12.35
N VAL A 75 -5.22 -5.98 11.17
CA VAL A 75 -5.74 -4.63 10.96
C VAL A 75 -7.01 -4.74 10.12
N LEU A 76 -8.17 -4.42 10.70
CA LEU A 76 -9.45 -4.55 10.02
C LEU A 76 -9.72 -3.30 9.18
N VAL A 77 -9.79 -3.43 7.85
CA VAL A 77 -10.01 -2.31 6.94
C VAL A 77 -11.52 -2.02 6.82
N VAL A 78 -11.91 -0.79 7.14
CA VAL A 78 -13.29 -0.30 7.10
C VAL A 78 -13.57 0.48 5.83
N ASP A 79 -12.61 1.26 5.34
CA ASP A 79 -12.67 1.96 4.05
C ASP A 79 -11.27 2.08 3.41
N GLY A 80 -11.22 2.32 2.10
CA GLY A 80 -9.98 2.35 1.32
C GLY A 80 -9.56 0.98 0.78
N GLN A 81 -10.38 -0.07 0.98
CA GLN A 81 -10.05 -1.45 0.59
C GLN A 81 -9.62 -1.61 -0.89
N GLN A 82 -10.23 -0.87 -1.82
CA GLN A 82 -9.94 -1.02 -3.25
C GLN A 82 -8.61 -0.36 -3.62
N ARG A 83 -8.29 0.76 -2.98
CA ARG A 83 -6.98 1.42 -3.12
C ARG A 83 -5.88 0.52 -2.59
N LEU A 84 -6.06 0.00 -1.37
CA LEU A 84 -5.09 -0.90 -0.75
C LEU A 84 -4.87 -2.17 -1.60
N ALA A 85 -5.95 -2.79 -2.09
CA ALA A 85 -5.86 -3.96 -2.96
C ALA A 85 -5.12 -3.66 -4.28
N THR A 86 -5.47 -2.58 -4.97
CA THR A 86 -4.84 -2.20 -6.25
C THR A 86 -3.36 -1.89 -6.06
N LEU A 87 -3.02 -1.16 -5.00
CA LEU A 87 -1.64 -0.80 -4.69
C LEU A 87 -0.81 -2.03 -4.33
N SER A 88 -1.38 -2.97 -3.57
CA SER A 88 -0.72 -4.25 -3.26
C SER A 88 -0.43 -5.07 -4.52
N LEU A 89 -1.38 -5.12 -5.46
CA LEU A 89 -1.18 -5.78 -6.76
C LEU A 89 -0.11 -5.09 -7.60
N LEU A 90 -0.09 -3.76 -7.59
CA LEU A 90 0.91 -2.96 -8.30
C LEU A 90 2.32 -3.22 -7.77
N LEU A 91 2.51 -3.17 -6.45
CA LEU A 91 3.77 -3.50 -5.80
C LEU A 91 4.22 -4.94 -6.12
N SER A 92 3.29 -5.91 -6.08
CA SER A 92 3.58 -7.30 -6.45
C SER A 92 4.05 -7.42 -7.90
N ALA A 93 3.41 -6.71 -8.84
CA ALA A 93 3.78 -6.69 -10.25
C ALA A 93 5.16 -6.05 -10.46
N PHE A 94 5.47 -4.97 -9.74
CA PHE A 94 6.79 -4.35 -9.76
C PHE A 94 7.87 -5.30 -9.25
N CYS A 95 7.70 -5.91 -8.08
CA CYS A 95 8.65 -6.88 -7.53
C CYS A 95 8.90 -8.04 -8.51
N LYS A 96 7.85 -8.57 -9.15
CA LYS A 96 7.98 -9.64 -10.16
C LYS A 96 8.74 -9.17 -11.39
N THR A 97 8.47 -7.96 -11.87
CA THR A 97 9.10 -7.40 -13.08
C THR A 97 10.58 -7.12 -12.86
N ILE A 98 10.94 -6.53 -11.71
CA ILE A 98 12.34 -6.25 -11.32
C ILE A 98 13.13 -7.56 -11.23
N LYS A 99 12.59 -8.57 -10.51
CA LYS A 99 13.20 -9.91 -10.42
C LYS A 99 13.40 -10.55 -11.79
N LYS A 100 12.41 -10.44 -12.69
CA LYS A 100 12.47 -11.02 -14.04
C LYS A 100 13.53 -10.35 -14.91
N LYS A 101 13.61 -9.02 -14.89
CA LYS A 101 14.54 -8.26 -15.74
C LYS A 101 15.98 -8.26 -15.21
N LYS A 102 16.23 -8.81 -14.00
CA LYS A 102 17.52 -8.73 -13.29
C LYS A 102 18.09 -7.31 -13.28
N THR A 103 17.21 -6.31 -13.31
CA THR A 103 17.61 -4.91 -13.32
C THR A 103 18.04 -4.58 -11.90
N ASP A 104 19.29 -4.20 -11.73
CA ASP A 104 19.77 -3.63 -10.49
C ASP A 104 19.21 -2.21 -10.38
N VAL A 105 18.15 -2.08 -9.59
CA VAL A 105 17.42 -0.83 -9.37
C VAL A 105 17.65 -0.30 -7.96
N GLY A 106 18.69 -0.77 -7.25
CA GLY A 106 18.90 -0.38 -5.84
C GLY A 106 17.75 -0.84 -4.95
N THR A 107 17.19 -2.02 -5.22
CA THR A 107 16.09 -2.61 -4.42
C THR A 107 16.53 -3.25 -3.12
N ASP A 108 17.79 -3.08 -2.72
CA ASP A 108 18.23 -3.55 -1.42
C ASP A 108 17.56 -2.72 -0.31
N PRO A 109 17.24 -3.33 0.84
CA PRO A 109 16.59 -2.62 1.94
C PRO A 109 17.37 -1.41 2.45
N GLN A 110 18.71 -1.36 2.28
CA GLN A 110 19.52 -0.23 2.74
C GLN A 110 19.37 0.97 1.82
N THR A 111 19.33 0.76 0.50
CA THR A 111 19.08 1.82 -0.49
C THR A 111 17.66 2.38 -0.37
N LEU A 112 16.66 1.52 -0.16
CA LEU A 112 15.26 1.96 0.00
C LEU A 112 14.99 2.66 1.35
N SER A 113 15.77 2.39 2.38
CA SER A 113 15.66 3.05 3.69
C SER A 113 16.34 4.42 3.73
N ASN A 114 17.20 4.73 2.76
CA ASN A 114 17.99 5.96 2.68
C ASN A 114 17.47 6.94 1.60
N MET A 115 16.39 6.57 0.90
CA MET A 115 15.58 7.46 0.04
C MET A 115 14.45 8.05 0.87
#